data_AF-A0A3A8ESU8-F1
#
_entry.id   AF-A0A3A8ESU8-F1
#
_cell.length_a   1.000
_cell.length_b   1.000
_cell.length_c   1.000
_cell.angle_alpha   90.00
_cell.angle_beta   90.00
_cell.angle_gamma   90.00
#
_symmetry.space_group_name_H-M   'P 1'
#
loop_
_entity.id
_entity.type
_entity.pdbx_description
1 polymer ?
#
loop_
_entity_poly.entity_id
_entity_poly.type
_entity_poly.pdbx_seq_one_letter_code
_entity_poly.pdbx_strand_id
1 'polypeptide(L)' 'MSEIVGVITFYIFILLGMFVAVYGLLAVDYFLFPIGFFIIISAFLLKHEFKVSVLFWKNDD' A
#
# COMPACT_ATOMS: atom_id res chain seq x y z
N MET A 1 -15.71 5.39 5.05
CA MET A 1 -15.42 3.96 5.28
C MET A 1 -15.35 3.71 6.77
N SER A 2 -15.74 2.53 7.25
CA SER A 2 -15.37 2.12 8.62
C SER A 2 -13.84 2.11 8.74
N GLU A 3 -13.28 2.59 9.84
CA GLU A 3 -11.83 2.66 10.09
C GLU A 3 -11.15 1.30 9.85
N ILE A 4 -11.81 0.23 10.28
CA ILE A 4 -11.37 -1.16 10.10
C ILE A 4 -11.24 -1.51 8.61
N VAL A 5 -12.22 -1.10 7.79
CA VAL A 5 -12.21 -1.35 6.35
C VAL A 5 -11.07 -0.58 5.68
N GLY A 6 -10.85 0.67 6.07
CA GLY A 6 -9.73 1.47 5.57
C GLY A 6 -8.36 0.83 5.88
N VAL A 7 -8.18 0.33 7.11
CA VAL A 7 -6.93 -0.33 7.53
C VAL A 7 -6.71 -1.63 6.77
N ILE A 8 -7.76 -2.46 6.62
CA ILE A 8 -7.68 -3.72 5.87
C ILE A 8 -7.34 -3.45 4.41
N THR A 9 -8.02 -2.51 3.77
CA THR A 9 -7.74 -2.13 2.39
C THR A 9 -6.31 -1.64 2.24
N PHE A 10 -5.83 -0.77 3.14
CA PHE A 10 -4.44 -0.30 3.11
C PHE A 10 -3.42 -1.46 3.16
N TYR A 11 -3.59 -2.40 4.09
CA TYR A 11 -2.69 -3.55 4.22
C TYR A 11 -2.70 -4.46 3.00
N ILE A 12 -3.87 -4.71 2.41
CA ILE A 12 -3.99 -5.51 1.18
C ILE A 12 -3.23 -4.85 0.04
N PHE A 13 -3.40 -3.54 -0.17
CA PHE A 13 -2.71 -2.82 -1.24
C PHE A 13 -1.20 -2.77 -1.03
N ILE A 14 -0.72 -2.58 0.21
CA ILE A 14 0.71 -2.63 0.54
C ILE A 14 1.30 -4.01 0.25
N LEU A 15 0.64 -5.08 0.70
CA LEU A 15 1.10 -6.45 0.47
C LEU A 15 1.13 -6.77 -1.02
N LEU A 16 0.04 -6.47 -1.73
CA LEU A 16 -0.06 -6.67 -3.18
C LEU A 16 1.04 -5.91 -3.92
N GLY A 17 1.22 -4.63 -3.61
CA GLY A 17 2.24 -3.78 -4.21
C GLY A 17 3.66 -4.31 -3.97
N MET A 18 3.96 -4.79 -2.75
CA MET A 18 5.24 -5.43 -2.45
C MET A 18 5.44 -6.72 -3.26
N PHE A 19 4.44 -7.62 -3.31
CA PHE A 19 4.55 -8.86 -4.09
C PHE A 19 4.80 -8.57 -5.57
N VAL A 20 4.06 -7.63 -6.15
CA VAL A 20 4.20 -7.23 -7.56
C VAL A 20 5.57 -6.59 -7.81
N ALA A 21 6.04 -5.72 -6.92
CA ALA A 21 7.35 -5.08 -7.06
C ALA A 21 8.50 -6.10 -6.94
N VAL A 22 8.44 -7.02 -5.97
CA VAL A 22 9.44 -8.08 -5.79
C VAL A 22 9.44 -9.03 -6.97
N TYR A 23 8.26 -9.45 -7.46
CA TYR A 23 8.17 -10.32 -8.62
C TYR A 23 8.64 -9.63 -9.90
N GLY A 24 8.28 -8.35 -10.10
CA GLY A 24 8.77 -7.54 -11.21
C GLY A 24 10.29 -7.38 -11.20
N LEU A 25 10.89 -7.23 -10.00
CA LEU A 25 12.34 -7.18 -9.85
C LEU A 25 13.01 -8.52 -10.18
N LEU A 26 12.46 -9.64 -9.68
CA LEU A 26 12.98 -10.98 -9.95
C LEU A 26 12.85 -11.40 -11.42
N ALA A 27 11.77 -11.00 -12.07
CA ALA A 27 11.52 -11.27 -13.48
C ALA A 27 12.29 -10.33 -14.43
N VAL A 28 13.01 -9.32 -13.91
CA VAL A 28 13.63 -8.23 -14.69
C VAL A 28 12.60 -7.58 -15.64
N ASP A 29 11.36 -7.49 -15.17
CA ASP A 29 10.25 -6.96 -15.95
C ASP A 29 10.05 -5.48 -15.60
N TYR A 30 10.56 -4.64 -16.50
CA TYR A 30 10.53 -3.18 -16.37
C TYR A 30 9.11 -2.59 -16.39
N PHE A 31 8.08 -3.37 -16.77
CA PHE A 31 6.69 -2.93 -16.68
C PHE A 31 6.05 -3.29 -15.34
N LEU A 32 6.29 -4.49 -14.82
CA LEU A 32 5.69 -4.91 -13.55
C LEU A 32 6.22 -4.13 -12.34
N PHE A 33 7.51 -3.79 -12.35
CA PHE A 33 8.14 -3.05 -11.25
C PHE A 33 7.48 -1.69 -10.96
N PRO A 34 7.34 -0.77 -11.94
CA PRO A 34 6.68 0.52 -11.70
C PRO A 34 5.21 0.36 -11.32
N ILE A 35 4.50 -0.65 -11.85
CA ILE A 35 3.11 -0.93 -11.47
C ILE A 35 3.02 -1.24 -9.98
N GLY A 36 3.90 -2.10 -9.44
CA GLY A 36 3.97 -2.37 -8.01
C GLY A 36 4.22 -1.11 -7.19
N PHE A 37 5.08 -0.22 -7.67
CA PHE A 37 5.38 1.06 -7.03
C PHE A 37 4.17 2.02 -7.02
N PHE A 38 3.43 2.12 -8.14
CA PHE A 38 2.21 2.92 -8.22
C PHE A 38 1.10 2.40 -7.30
N ILE A 39 0.99 1.07 -7.13
CA ILE A 39 0.04 0.47 -6.18
C ILE A 39 0.39 0.87 -4.74
N ILE A 40 1.66 0.85 -4.36
CA ILE A 40 2.13 1.29 -3.04
C ILE A 40 1.83 2.77 -2.82
N ILE A 41 2.15 3.64 -3.80
CA ILE A 41 1.86 5.07 -3.73
C ILE A 41 0.35 5.32 -3.59
N SER A 42 -0.47 4.59 -4.34
CA SER A 42 -1.93 4.68 -4.27
C SER A 42 -2.45 4.28 -2.88
N ALA A 43 -1.84 3.28 -2.23
CA ALA A 43 -2.17 2.91 -0.87
C ALA A 43 -1.90 4.06 0.12
N PHE A 44 -0.76 4.75 -0.02
CA PHE A 44 -0.42 5.92 0.80
C PHE A 44 -1.33 7.12 0.54
N LEU A 45 -1.72 7.35 -0.71
CA LEU A 45 -2.73 8.35 -1.08
C LEU A 45 -4.08 8.04 -0.44
N LEU A 46 -4.51 6.78 -0.49
CA LEU A 46 -5.74 6.33 0.18
C LEU A 46 -5.67 6.54 1.70
N LYS A 47 -4.52 6.24 2.32
CA LYS A 47 -4.28 6.53 3.76
C LYS A 47 -4.44 8.02 4.06
N HIS A 48 -3.87 8.88 3.22
CA HIS A 48 -3.92 10.33 3.40
C HIS A 48 -5.34 10.88 3.23
N GLU A 49 -6.04 10.47 2.16
CA GLU A 49 -7.37 10.97 1.83
C GLU A 49 -8.45 10.51 2.80
N PHE A 50 -8.41 9.24 3.21
CA PHE A 50 -9.42 8.68 4.12
C PHE A 50 -9.03 8.79 5.60
N LYS A 51 -7.90 9.46 5.92
CA LYS A 51 -7.34 9.57 7.28
C LYS A 51 -7.33 8.23 8.02
N VAL A 52 -6.98 7.16 7.31
CA VAL A 52 -6.97 5.81 7.88
C VAL A 52 -5.98 5.81 9.05
N SER A 53 -6.46 5.57 10.26
CA SER A 53 -5.63 5.39 11.46
C SER A 53 -4.94 4.04 11.36
N VAL A 54 -3.93 3.96 10.50
CA VAL A 54 -3.05 2.79 10.46
C VAL A 54 -2.32 2.76 11.80
N LEU A 55 -2.62 1.74 12.61
CA LEU A 55 -2.21 1.63 14.02
C LEU A 55 -0.70 1.83 14.25
N PHE A 56 0.11 1.63 13.20
CA PHE A 56 1.57 1.82 13.21
C PHE A 56 2.03 3.27 13.46
N TRP A 57 1.10 4.24 13.43
CA TRP A 57 1.38 5.68 13.59
C TRP A 57 0.45 6.35 14.62
N LYS A 58 -0.03 5.61 15.63
CA LYS A 58 -0.57 6.26 16.83
C LYS A 58 0.62 6.93 17.52
N ASN A 59 0.86 8.21 17.24
CA ASN A 59 1.64 9.05 18.14
C ASN A 59 0.92 8.93 19.49
N ASP A 60 1.56 8.24 20.44
CA ASP A 60 1.31 8.50 21.85
C ASP A 60 1.88 9.88 22.11
N ASP A 61 1.03 10.90 21.97
CA ASP A 61 1.12 12.20 22.63
C ASP A 61 -0.31 12.69 22.92
#